data_AF-A0AAV7K281-F1
#
_entry.id   AF-A0AAV7K281-F1
#
_cell.length_a   1.000
_cell.length_b   1.000
_cell.length_c   1.000
_cell.angle_alpha   90.00
_cell.angle_beta   90.00
_cell.angle_gamma   90.00
#
_symmetry.space_group_name_H-M   'P 1'
#
loop_
_entity.id
_entity.type
_entity.pdbx_description
1 polymer ?
#
loop_
_entity_poly.entity_id
_entity_poly.type
_entity_poly.pdbx_seq_one_letter_code
_entity_poly.pdbx_strand_id
1 'polypeptide(L)'
;MDTATPPMNSLSAQHEEKQNMSLALHVILLPLFEEMELQGEKNLSVLQTLRTAFNNAEKENIGFAQNFIECILEAESLNINMSEILLKLASIDCPEFTLTRTETEFRYLNQRSKALRTTLSRIPEQIQDRSRFLQTIKDIAAAIKDVLDAVNDACKKYPMLTNIHGTKRHIDQNKKIFIKHSKSFSDTLKAYFKDGRADRVFESANRLINQTNELMRSFKSA
;
A
#
# COMPACT_ATOMS: atom_id res chain seq x y z
N MET A 1 33.88 -31.90 -16.91
CA MET A 1 33.60 -30.54 -17.36
C MET A 1 32.13 -30.53 -17.76
N ASP A 2 31.25 -30.14 -16.84
CA ASP A 2 29.84 -29.88 -17.14
C ASP A 2 29.43 -28.69 -16.28
N THR A 3 29.43 -27.50 -16.90
CA THR A 3 28.98 -26.26 -16.30
C THR A 3 27.47 -26.16 -16.50
N ALA A 4 26.70 -26.60 -15.51
CA ALA A 4 25.26 -26.38 -15.49
C ALA A 4 24.96 -24.91 -15.18
N THR A 5 24.57 -24.16 -16.21
CA THR A 5 23.96 -22.83 -16.09
C THR A 5 22.60 -22.95 -15.40
N PRO A 6 22.31 -22.16 -14.35
CA PRO A 6 20.99 -22.17 -13.73
C PRO A 6 19.96 -21.45 -14.62
N PRO A 7 18.67 -21.83 -14.56
CA PRO A 7 17.65 -21.31 -15.46
C PRO A 7 17.29 -19.86 -15.13
N MET A 8 17.35 -18.99 -16.14
CA MET A 8 17.12 -17.53 -16.07
C MET A 8 15.66 -17.11 -15.80
N ASN A 9 14.82 -17.99 -15.24
CA ASN A 9 13.37 -17.78 -15.06
C ASN A 9 12.94 -17.57 -13.60
N SER A 10 13.85 -17.60 -12.63
CA SER A 10 13.52 -17.34 -11.21
C SER A 10 13.65 -15.87 -10.81
N LEU A 11 14.45 -15.08 -11.52
CA LEU A 11 14.68 -13.66 -11.23
C LEU A 11 13.53 -12.75 -11.68
N SER A 12 12.75 -13.14 -12.68
CA SER A 12 11.61 -12.34 -13.18
C SER A 12 10.40 -12.40 -12.24
N ALA A 13 10.16 -13.53 -11.57
CA ALA A 13 9.12 -13.65 -10.56
C ALA A 13 9.42 -12.83 -9.30
N GLN A 14 10.71 -12.70 -8.93
CA GLN A 14 11.14 -11.85 -7.81
C GLN A 14 11.06 -10.34 -8.14
N HIS A 15 11.10 -9.96 -9.41
CA HIS A 15 10.91 -8.56 -9.83
C HIS A 15 9.45 -8.12 -9.82
N GLU A 16 8.48 -9.03 -10.03
CA GLU A 16 7.05 -8.68 -10.02
C GLU A 16 6.49 -8.42 -8.61
N GLU A 17 7.10 -8.96 -7.54
CA GLU A 17 6.71 -8.66 -6.15
C GLU A 17 7.39 -7.41 -5.56
N LYS A 18 8.36 -6.84 -6.28
CA LYS A 18 9.23 -5.75 -5.79
C LYS A 18 8.69 -4.35 -6.05
N GLN A 19 7.39 -4.20 -6.35
CA GLN A 19 6.70 -2.90 -6.50
C GLN A 19 5.93 -2.49 -5.23
N ASN A 20 6.41 -2.86 -4.05
CA ASN A 20 5.77 -2.42 -2.82
C ASN A 20 6.28 -1.03 -2.44
N MET A 21 5.48 0.03 -2.51
CA MET A 21 5.82 1.22 -1.73
C MET A 21 5.91 0.84 -0.25
N SER A 22 6.90 1.38 0.46
CA SER A 22 7.00 1.20 1.90
C SER A 22 5.97 2.05 2.62
N LEU A 23 4.90 1.39 3.09
CA LEU A 23 3.98 1.98 4.06
C LEU A 23 4.75 2.46 5.28
N ALA A 24 5.80 1.74 5.69
CA ALA A 24 6.60 2.09 6.86
C ALA A 24 7.26 3.47 6.71
N LEU A 25 7.75 3.83 5.52
CA LEU A 25 8.29 5.17 5.27
C LEU A 25 7.20 6.24 5.45
N HIS A 26 6.08 6.11 4.74
CA HIS A 26 5.07 7.17 4.66
C HIS A 26 4.15 7.28 5.87
N VAL A 27 4.00 6.19 6.64
CA VAL A 27 3.04 6.10 7.73
C VAL A 27 3.72 6.17 9.10
N ILE A 28 5.02 5.88 9.18
CA ILE A 28 5.78 5.90 10.44
C ILE A 28 6.89 6.95 10.38
N LEU A 29 7.86 6.81 9.47
CA LEU A 29 9.06 7.65 9.51
C LEU A 29 8.81 9.11 9.09
N LEU A 30 8.04 9.35 8.03
CA LEU A 30 7.75 10.73 7.59
C LEU A 30 6.91 11.51 8.61
N PRO A 31 5.82 10.95 9.17
CA PRO A 31 5.08 11.61 10.25
C PRO A 31 5.93 11.85 11.50
N LEU A 32 6.83 10.92 11.85
CA LEU A 32 7.78 11.09 12.96
C LEU A 32 8.67 12.32 12.72
N PHE A 33 9.22 12.49 11.52
CA PHE A 33 10.05 13.66 11.21
C PHE A 33 9.24 14.96 11.26
N GLU A 34 7.98 14.96 10.81
CA GLU A 34 7.09 16.12 10.92
C GLU A 34 6.77 16.48 12.37
N GLU A 35 6.56 15.48 13.24
CA GLU A 35 6.36 15.69 14.67
C GLU A 35 7.60 16.31 15.32
N MET A 36 8.81 15.84 14.98
CA MET A 36 10.07 16.41 15.45
C MET A 36 10.27 17.85 14.97
N GLU A 37 9.87 18.17 13.73
CA GLU A 37 9.87 19.54 13.18
C GLU A 37 8.95 20.47 14.00
N LEU A 38 7.75 19.99 14.36
CA LEU A 38 6.75 20.75 15.12
C LEU A 38 7.12 20.94 16.60
N GLN A 39 7.84 19.98 17.20
CA GLN A 39 8.29 20.04 18.60
C GLN A 39 9.44 21.05 18.82
N GLY A 40 9.89 21.75 17.78
CA GLY A 40 10.85 22.85 17.89
C GLY A 40 12.31 22.42 17.97
N GLU A 41 12.63 21.20 17.52
CA GLU A 41 14.03 20.78 17.41
C GLU A 41 14.77 21.66 16.39
N LYS A 42 15.88 22.27 16.85
CA LYS A 42 16.56 23.40 16.19
C LYS A 42 17.24 23.09 14.85
N ASN A 43 17.16 21.86 14.34
CA ASN A 43 17.93 21.42 13.19
C ASN A 43 17.05 20.90 12.05
N LEU A 44 16.20 21.79 11.51
CA LEU A 44 15.37 21.52 10.33
C LEU A 44 16.19 20.96 9.15
N SER A 45 17.44 21.41 8.98
CA SER A 45 18.36 20.91 7.95
C SER A 45 18.73 19.43 8.13
N VAL A 46 18.84 18.96 9.37
CA VAL A 46 19.13 17.54 9.69
C VAL A 46 17.91 16.68 9.39
N LEU A 47 16.72 17.12 9.80
CA LEU A 47 15.46 16.42 9.50
C LEU A 47 15.20 16.34 7.99
N GLN A 48 15.49 17.41 7.24
CA GLN A 48 15.45 17.39 5.78
C GLN A 48 16.48 16.43 5.17
N THR A 49 17.68 16.33 5.76
CA THR A 49 18.71 15.38 5.32
C THR A 49 18.25 13.94 5.54
N LEU A 50 17.70 13.63 6.72
CA LEU A 50 17.12 12.33 7.03
C LEU A 50 15.97 11.98 6.08
N ARG A 51 15.01 12.91 5.90
CA ARG A 51 13.89 12.74 4.97
C ARG A 51 14.40 12.40 3.57
N THR A 52 15.41 13.10 3.07
CA THR A 52 16.01 12.85 1.75
C THR A 52 16.72 11.49 1.70
N ALA A 53 17.52 11.16 2.71
CA ALA A 53 18.26 9.89 2.78
C ALA A 53 17.31 8.69 2.80
N PHE A 54 16.28 8.70 3.64
CA PHE A 54 15.29 7.63 3.71
C PHE A 54 14.47 7.50 2.43
N ASN A 55 14.05 8.61 1.82
CA ASN A 55 13.37 8.57 0.52
C ASN A 55 14.27 7.98 -0.58
N ASN A 56 15.57 8.28 -0.58
CA ASN A 56 16.50 7.74 -1.56
C ASN A 56 16.80 6.26 -1.30
N ALA A 57 17.04 5.89 -0.05
CA ALA A 57 17.27 4.49 0.33
C ALA A 57 16.06 3.60 -0.01
N GLU A 58 14.85 4.11 0.21
CA GLU A 58 13.61 3.39 -0.15
C GLU A 58 13.42 3.26 -1.66
N LYS A 59 13.79 4.28 -2.44
CA LYS A 59 13.75 4.22 -3.91
C LYS A 59 14.73 3.20 -4.47
N GLU A 60 15.94 3.14 -3.93
CA GLU A 60 16.99 2.21 -4.35
C GLU A 60 16.75 0.79 -3.83
N ASN A 61 16.19 0.66 -2.63
CA ASN A 61 15.92 -0.61 -1.98
C ASN A 61 14.54 -0.60 -1.31
N ILE A 62 13.54 -1.03 -2.08
CA ILE A 62 12.16 -1.16 -1.63
C ILE A 62 12.06 -2.08 -0.41
N GLY A 63 11.39 -1.60 0.63
CA GLY A 63 11.28 -2.25 1.94
C GLY A 63 12.36 -1.83 2.93
N PHE A 64 13.31 -0.98 2.54
CA PHE A 64 14.39 -0.51 3.42
C PHE A 64 13.85 0.09 4.72
N ALA A 65 12.87 1.00 4.65
CA ALA A 65 12.34 1.65 5.85
C ALA A 65 11.63 0.65 6.79
N GLN A 66 10.96 -0.36 6.23
CA GLN A 66 10.34 -1.41 7.04
C GLN A 66 11.41 -2.25 7.76
N ASN A 67 12.40 -2.74 7.01
CA ASN A 67 13.51 -3.52 7.57
C ASN A 67 14.29 -2.72 8.62
N PHE A 68 14.49 -1.42 8.38
CA PHE A 68 15.14 -0.53 9.34
C PHE A 68 14.38 -0.45 10.66
N ILE A 69 13.05 -0.33 10.62
CA ILE A 69 12.20 -0.32 11.82
C ILE A 69 12.22 -1.70 12.50
N GLU A 70 12.13 -2.79 11.73
CA GLU A 70 12.21 -4.16 12.25
C GLU A 70 13.52 -4.39 13.02
N CYS A 71 14.66 -3.96 12.48
CA CYS A 71 15.95 -4.04 13.18
C CYS A 71 15.97 -3.26 14.51
N ILE A 72 15.30 -2.11 14.59
CA ILE A 72 15.20 -1.34 15.85
C ILE A 72 14.33 -2.09 16.87
N LEU A 73 13.20 -2.63 16.44
CA LEU A 73 12.30 -3.38 17.31
C LEU A 73 12.97 -4.66 17.83
N GLU A 74 13.72 -5.36 16.99
CA GLU A 74 14.53 -6.52 17.37
C GLU A 74 15.61 -6.14 18.39
N ALA A 75 16.32 -5.02 18.19
CA ALA A 75 17.33 -4.54 19.12
C ALA A 75 16.75 -4.23 20.52
N GLU A 76 15.52 -3.74 20.58
CA GLU A 76 14.78 -3.49 21.82
C GLU A 76 14.00 -4.71 22.34
N SER A 77 14.17 -5.89 21.71
CA SER A 77 13.45 -7.14 22.05
C SER A 77 11.92 -7.01 22.03
N LEU A 78 11.38 -6.14 21.18
CA LEU A 78 9.95 -5.93 21.00
C LEU A 78 9.41 -6.86 19.92
N ASN A 79 8.66 -7.89 20.32
CA ASN A 79 8.00 -8.81 19.41
C ASN A 79 6.68 -8.24 18.88
N ILE A 80 6.78 -7.32 17.92
CA ILE A 80 5.63 -6.63 17.31
C ILE A 80 5.46 -7.11 15.87
N ASN A 81 4.23 -7.51 15.52
CA ASN A 81 3.91 -7.83 14.14
C ASN A 81 3.81 -6.56 13.30
N MET A 82 4.85 -6.26 12.53
CA MET A 82 4.89 -5.05 11.69
C MET A 82 3.78 -5.00 10.65
N SER A 83 3.39 -6.13 10.05
CA SER A 83 2.28 -6.18 9.11
C SER A 83 0.96 -5.78 9.79
N GLU A 84 0.75 -6.16 11.05
CA GLU A 84 -0.42 -5.75 11.82
C GLU A 84 -0.43 -4.23 12.09
N ILE A 85 0.71 -3.68 12.53
CA ILE A 85 0.84 -2.25 12.83
C ILE A 85 0.67 -1.40 11.58
N LEU A 86 1.34 -1.75 10.48
CA LEU A 86 1.20 -1.06 9.20
C LEU A 86 -0.25 -1.07 8.73
N LEU A 87 -0.96 -2.18 8.93
CA LEU A 87 -2.37 -2.29 8.56
C LEU A 87 -3.25 -1.38 9.41
N LYS A 88 -3.04 -1.33 10.73
CA LYS A 88 -3.76 -0.42 11.65
C LYS A 88 -3.55 1.04 11.26
N LEU A 89 -2.32 1.40 10.90
CA LEU A 89 -1.97 2.76 10.54
C LEU A 89 -2.35 3.14 9.10
N ALA A 90 -2.72 2.19 8.26
CA ALA A 90 -3.01 2.44 6.84
C ALA A 90 -4.24 3.35 6.58
N SER A 91 -5.09 3.57 7.58
CA SER A 91 -6.19 4.54 7.50
C SER A 91 -5.76 6.00 7.69
N ILE A 92 -4.52 6.24 8.15
CA ILE A 92 -3.98 7.59 8.31
C ILE A 92 -3.86 8.22 6.91
N ASP A 93 -4.33 9.45 6.79
CA ASP A 93 -4.26 10.17 5.52
C ASP A 93 -2.80 10.48 5.18
N CYS A 94 -2.38 10.04 3.99
CA CYS A 94 -1.06 10.30 3.45
C CYS A 94 -1.21 11.31 2.30
N PRO A 95 -0.68 12.54 2.44
CA PRO A 95 -0.75 13.60 1.41
C PRO A 95 -0.17 13.16 0.06
N GLU A 96 0.82 12.27 0.06
CA GLU A 96 1.48 11.73 -1.11
C GLU A 96 0.49 10.99 -2.02
N PHE A 97 -0.46 10.27 -1.43
CA PHE A 97 -1.48 9.47 -2.15
C PHE A 97 -2.83 10.17 -2.29
N THR A 98 -2.96 11.38 -1.74
CA THR A 98 -4.18 12.18 -1.85
C THR A 98 -4.16 12.99 -3.14
N LEU A 99 -5.19 12.86 -3.98
CA LEU A 99 -5.37 13.69 -5.16
C LEU A 99 -5.79 15.10 -4.71
N THR A 100 -5.08 16.12 -5.16
CA THR A 100 -5.40 17.54 -4.88
C THR A 100 -6.36 18.16 -5.89
N ARG A 101 -6.82 17.36 -6.85
CA ARG A 101 -7.72 17.71 -7.94
C ARG A 101 -9.14 17.99 -7.40
N THR A 102 -9.75 19.09 -7.87
CA THR A 102 -11.06 19.57 -7.38
C THR A 102 -12.24 18.91 -8.08
N GLU A 103 -12.00 18.24 -9.20
CA GLU A 103 -13.04 17.61 -10.00
C GLU A 103 -13.73 16.47 -9.24
N THR A 104 -15.03 16.32 -9.48
CA THR A 104 -15.94 15.44 -8.72
C THR A 104 -15.48 13.97 -8.71
N GLU A 105 -14.96 13.49 -9.83
CA GLU A 105 -14.53 12.11 -10.04
C GLU A 105 -13.26 11.80 -9.24
N PHE A 106 -12.30 12.74 -9.17
CA PHE A 106 -11.08 12.56 -8.37
C PHE A 106 -11.37 12.68 -6.88
N ARG A 107 -12.29 13.56 -6.48
CA ARG A 107 -12.79 13.60 -5.10
C ARG A 107 -13.50 12.31 -4.71
N TYR A 108 -14.32 11.77 -5.59
CA TYR A 108 -15.01 10.50 -5.37
C TYR A 108 -14.01 9.34 -5.28
N LEU A 109 -13.04 9.28 -6.19
CA LEU A 109 -11.96 8.29 -6.16
C LEU A 109 -11.13 8.36 -4.87
N ASN A 110 -10.74 9.56 -4.43
CA ASN A 110 -10.10 9.77 -3.12
C ASN A 110 -10.93 9.20 -1.97
N GLN A 111 -12.23 9.49 -1.95
CA GLN A 111 -13.13 9.03 -0.90
C GLN A 111 -13.26 7.51 -0.88
N ARG A 112 -13.42 6.88 -2.06
CA ARG A 112 -13.54 5.40 -2.17
C ARG A 112 -12.24 4.71 -1.78
N SER A 113 -11.09 5.23 -2.22
CA SER A 113 -9.77 4.70 -1.84
C SER A 113 -9.52 4.82 -0.33
N LYS A 114 -9.89 5.95 0.29
CA LYS A 114 -9.84 6.11 1.74
C LYS A 114 -10.76 5.12 2.45
N ALA A 115 -12.00 4.96 1.98
CA ALA A 115 -12.94 4.00 2.57
C ALA A 115 -12.41 2.56 2.53
N LEU A 116 -11.77 2.15 1.43
CA LEU A 116 -11.12 0.84 1.32
C LEU A 116 -9.99 0.68 2.35
N ARG A 117 -9.06 1.64 2.44
CA ARG A 117 -7.97 1.60 3.43
C ARG A 117 -8.48 1.53 4.86
N THR A 118 -9.48 2.35 5.19
CA THR A 118 -10.13 2.35 6.52
C THR A 118 -10.85 1.03 6.83
N THR A 119 -11.40 0.35 5.82
CA THR A 119 -12.06 -0.94 6.06
C THR A 119 -11.01 -2.04 6.26
N LEU A 120 -9.93 -2.03 5.48
CA LEU A 120 -8.81 -2.96 5.62
C LEU A 120 -8.07 -2.77 6.97
N SER A 121 -7.92 -1.54 7.47
CA SER A 121 -7.23 -1.28 8.74
C SER A 121 -7.94 -1.84 9.97
N ARG A 122 -9.22 -2.21 9.85
CA ARG A 122 -10.01 -2.84 10.92
C ARG A 122 -9.80 -4.35 11.03
N ILE A 123 -9.14 -4.98 10.05
CA ILE A 123 -8.92 -6.43 10.04
C ILE A 123 -8.27 -6.92 11.34
N PRO A 124 -7.17 -6.32 11.85
CA PRO A 124 -6.53 -6.80 13.07
C PRO A 124 -7.45 -6.90 14.30
N GLU A 125 -8.38 -5.95 14.44
CA GLU A 125 -9.33 -5.93 15.56
C GLU A 125 -10.49 -6.90 15.37
N GLN A 126 -10.87 -7.15 14.12
CA GLN A 126 -12.09 -7.88 13.78
C GLN A 126 -11.84 -9.35 13.45
N ILE A 127 -10.62 -9.73 13.06
CA ILE A 127 -10.27 -11.07 12.57
C ILE A 127 -10.54 -12.20 13.60
N GLN A 128 -10.51 -11.90 14.89
CA GLN A 128 -10.79 -12.87 15.97
C GLN A 128 -12.29 -13.13 16.16
N ASP A 129 -13.16 -12.15 15.85
CA ASP A 129 -14.62 -12.32 15.90
C ASP A 129 -15.11 -12.69 14.51
N ARG A 130 -15.43 -13.98 14.33
CA ARG A 130 -15.87 -14.52 13.03
C ARG A 130 -17.06 -13.77 12.43
N SER A 131 -18.03 -13.34 13.25
CA SER A 131 -19.22 -12.66 12.74
C SER A 131 -18.88 -11.26 12.25
N ARG A 132 -18.10 -10.51 13.05
CA ARG A 132 -17.60 -9.19 12.64
C ARG A 132 -16.71 -9.30 11.42
N PHE A 133 -15.77 -10.25 11.41
CA PHE A 133 -14.84 -10.45 10.32
C PHE A 133 -15.54 -10.77 8.99
N LEU A 134 -16.57 -11.63 9.00
CA LEU A 134 -17.36 -11.90 7.81
C LEU A 134 -18.08 -10.65 7.29
N GLN A 135 -18.52 -9.75 8.18
CA GLN A 135 -19.06 -8.45 7.77
C GLN A 135 -17.97 -7.56 7.17
N THR A 136 -16.80 -7.47 7.79
CA THR A 136 -15.64 -6.74 7.26
C THR A 136 -15.27 -7.21 5.87
N ILE A 137 -15.26 -8.52 5.61
CA ILE A 137 -14.97 -9.09 4.29
C ILE A 137 -15.98 -8.62 3.24
N LYS A 138 -17.28 -8.56 3.59
CA LYS A 138 -18.31 -8.03 2.69
C LYS A 138 -18.10 -6.54 2.41
N ASP A 139 -17.79 -5.77 3.45
CA ASP A 139 -17.53 -4.33 3.35
C ASP A 139 -16.29 -4.06 2.50
N ILE A 140 -15.22 -4.86 2.64
CA ILE A 140 -14.01 -4.80 1.80
C ILE A 140 -14.37 -5.11 0.34
N ALA A 141 -15.15 -6.17 0.08
CA ALA A 141 -15.55 -6.52 -1.29
C ALA A 141 -16.35 -5.39 -1.95
N ALA A 142 -17.27 -4.75 -1.20
CA ALA A 142 -18.00 -3.58 -1.67
C ALA A 142 -17.06 -2.39 -1.94
N ALA A 143 -16.14 -2.09 -1.02
CA ALA A 143 -15.18 -0.99 -1.18
C ALA A 143 -14.21 -1.19 -2.36
N ILE A 144 -13.77 -2.43 -2.62
CA ILE A 144 -12.95 -2.78 -3.80
C ILE A 144 -13.72 -2.49 -5.08
N LYS A 145 -15.00 -2.88 -5.14
CA LYS A 145 -15.86 -2.62 -6.29
C LYS A 145 -16.04 -1.11 -6.50
N ASP A 146 -16.34 -0.38 -5.44
CA ASP A 146 -16.49 1.08 -5.45
C ASP A 146 -15.24 1.80 -5.98
N VAL A 147 -14.04 1.37 -5.58
CA VAL A 147 -12.77 1.92 -6.10
C VAL A 147 -12.63 1.64 -7.60
N LEU A 148 -12.91 0.41 -8.05
CA LEU A 148 -12.84 0.06 -9.46
C LEU A 148 -13.84 0.85 -10.32
N ASP A 149 -15.06 1.03 -9.83
CA ASP A 149 -16.10 1.82 -10.50
C ASP A 149 -15.69 3.30 -10.59
N ALA A 150 -15.18 3.89 -9.50
CA ALA A 150 -14.66 5.26 -9.50
C ALA A 150 -13.49 5.47 -10.48
N VAL A 151 -12.57 4.51 -10.57
CA VAL A 151 -11.46 4.53 -11.55
C VAL A 151 -11.99 4.48 -12.98
N ASN A 152 -12.97 3.62 -13.26
CA ASN A 152 -13.58 3.53 -14.59
C ASN A 152 -14.27 4.83 -14.98
N ASP A 153 -15.00 5.44 -14.06
CA ASP A 153 -15.73 6.68 -14.31
C ASP A 153 -14.78 7.87 -14.53
N ALA A 154 -13.71 7.97 -13.74
CA ALA A 154 -12.65 8.94 -13.97
C ALA A 154 -12.01 8.79 -15.36
N CYS A 155 -11.69 7.56 -15.78
CA CYS A 155 -11.14 7.29 -17.11
C CYS A 155 -12.12 7.60 -18.25
N LYS A 156 -13.42 7.32 -18.09
CA LYS A 156 -14.45 7.61 -19.09
C LYS A 156 -14.68 9.11 -19.27
N LYS A 157 -14.72 9.86 -18.16
CA LYS A 157 -15.06 11.29 -18.15
C LYS A 157 -13.88 12.18 -18.52
N TYR A 158 -12.66 11.73 -18.27
CA TYR A 158 -11.43 12.44 -18.65
C TYR A 158 -10.60 11.62 -19.64
N PRO A 159 -11.12 11.38 -20.86
CA PRO A 159 -10.39 10.61 -21.87
C PRO A 159 -9.08 11.30 -22.25
N MET A 160 -8.99 12.63 -22.16
CA MET A 160 -7.77 13.40 -22.41
C MET A 160 -6.60 13.04 -21.47
N LEU A 161 -6.86 12.70 -20.19
CA LEU A 161 -5.84 12.19 -19.27
C LEU A 161 -5.33 10.80 -19.68
N THR A 162 -6.19 10.05 -20.39
CA THR A 162 -5.84 8.75 -20.98
C THR A 162 -5.32 8.86 -22.43
N ASN A 163 -5.35 10.05 -23.04
CA ASN A 163 -4.89 10.25 -24.42
C ASN A 163 -3.40 10.60 -24.50
N ILE A 164 -2.77 10.93 -23.37
CA ILE A 164 -1.30 10.97 -23.28
C ILE A 164 -0.80 9.53 -23.38
N HIS A 165 -0.14 9.21 -24.49
CA HIS A 165 0.45 7.89 -24.74
C HIS A 165 1.42 7.53 -23.60
N GLY A 166 1.04 6.56 -22.77
CA GLY A 166 1.78 6.14 -21.58
C GLY A 166 0.92 6.11 -20.33
N THR A 167 0.20 7.20 -20.04
CA THR A 167 -0.60 7.37 -18.82
C THR A 167 -1.77 6.39 -18.75
N LYS A 168 -2.52 6.23 -19.85
CA LYS A 168 -3.60 5.21 -19.93
C LYS A 168 -3.10 3.80 -19.73
N ARG A 169 -2.00 3.46 -20.42
CA ARG A 169 -1.39 2.13 -20.32
C ARG A 169 -0.94 1.86 -18.88
N HIS A 170 -0.41 2.86 -18.20
CA HIS A 170 0.01 2.77 -16.82
C HIS A 170 -1.18 2.57 -15.85
N ILE A 171 -2.25 3.36 -16.01
CA ILE A 171 -3.49 3.21 -15.21
C ILE A 171 -4.11 1.82 -15.43
N ASP A 172 -4.21 1.36 -16.68
CA ASP A 172 -4.76 0.04 -17.01
C ASP A 172 -3.90 -1.10 -16.44
N GLN A 173 -2.57 -0.95 -16.44
CA GLN A 173 -1.64 -1.88 -15.80
C GLN A 173 -1.85 -1.90 -14.28
N ASN A 174 -1.89 -0.75 -13.63
CA ASN A 174 -2.09 -0.66 -12.17
C ASN A 174 -3.46 -1.16 -11.73
N LYS A 175 -4.51 -0.98 -12.57
CA LYS A 175 -5.82 -1.59 -12.36
C LYS A 175 -5.75 -3.12 -12.44
N LYS A 176 -5.02 -3.69 -13.40
CA LYS A 176 -4.83 -5.15 -13.51
C LYS A 176 -4.10 -5.72 -12.28
N ILE A 177 -3.05 -5.03 -11.83
CA ILE A 177 -2.29 -5.43 -10.64
C ILE A 177 -3.18 -5.33 -9.39
N PHE A 178 -4.00 -4.27 -9.26
CA PHE A 178 -5.00 -4.15 -8.19
C PHE A 178 -5.98 -5.32 -8.15
N ILE A 179 -6.51 -5.73 -9.30
CA ILE A 179 -7.41 -6.88 -9.40
C ILE A 179 -6.67 -8.19 -9.03
N LYS A 180 -5.40 -8.35 -9.44
CA LYS A 180 -4.55 -9.50 -9.06
C LYS A 180 -4.41 -9.59 -7.54
N HIS A 181 -4.07 -8.49 -6.86
CA HIS A 181 -3.93 -8.47 -5.40
C HIS A 181 -5.27 -8.64 -4.66
N SER A 182 -6.37 -8.10 -5.18
CA SER A 182 -7.71 -8.34 -4.64
C SER A 182 -8.10 -9.82 -4.66
N LYS A 183 -7.78 -10.53 -5.76
CA LYS A 183 -7.98 -11.99 -5.87
C LYS A 183 -7.07 -12.75 -4.91
N SER A 184 -5.78 -12.41 -4.87
CA SER A 184 -4.81 -13.01 -3.94
C SER A 184 -5.21 -12.82 -2.48
N PHE A 185 -5.76 -11.66 -2.12
CA PHE A 185 -6.34 -11.42 -0.79
C PHE A 185 -7.52 -12.34 -0.51
N SER A 186 -8.43 -12.49 -1.47
CA SER A 186 -9.56 -13.42 -1.34
C SER A 186 -9.11 -14.88 -1.14
N ASP A 187 -8.06 -15.31 -1.84
CA ASP A 187 -7.50 -16.66 -1.67
C ASP A 187 -6.78 -16.82 -0.33
N THR A 188 -6.12 -15.77 0.15
CA THR A 188 -5.51 -15.73 1.49
C THR A 188 -6.57 -15.84 2.59
N LEU A 189 -7.72 -15.17 2.44
CA LEU A 189 -8.86 -15.32 3.36
C LEU A 189 -9.38 -16.77 3.37
N LYS A 190 -9.49 -17.42 2.21
CA LYS A 190 -9.89 -18.84 2.13
C LYS A 190 -8.90 -19.75 2.82
N ALA A 191 -7.60 -19.48 2.71
CA ALA A 191 -6.56 -20.23 3.40
C ALA A 191 -6.62 -20.01 4.91
N TYR A 192 -6.82 -18.76 5.35
CA TYR A 192 -6.98 -18.39 6.75
C TYR A 192 -8.12 -19.15 7.44
N PHE A 193 -9.27 -19.30 6.80
CA PHE A 193 -10.38 -20.09 7.37
C PHE A 193 -10.05 -21.59 7.53
N LYS A 194 -8.94 -22.07 6.95
CA LYS A 194 -8.45 -23.45 7.10
C LYS A 194 -7.30 -23.55 8.10
N ASP A 195 -6.34 -22.63 8.07
CA ASP A 195 -5.08 -22.73 8.82
C ASP A 195 -4.96 -21.74 10.00
N GLY A 196 -5.86 -20.77 10.12
CA GLY A 196 -5.90 -19.79 11.21
C GLY A 196 -4.78 -18.74 11.19
N ARG A 197 -3.98 -18.66 10.12
CA ARG A 197 -2.81 -17.76 10.05
C ARG A 197 -3.17 -16.32 9.72
N ALA A 198 -3.39 -15.51 10.76
CA ALA A 198 -3.77 -14.10 10.65
C ALA A 198 -2.67 -13.21 10.05
N ASP A 199 -1.41 -13.53 10.33
CA ASP A 199 -0.21 -12.88 9.78
C ASP A 199 -0.27 -12.74 8.26
N ARG A 200 -0.64 -13.82 7.56
CA ARG A 200 -0.78 -13.84 6.10
C ARG A 200 -1.89 -12.93 5.60
N VAL A 201 -2.98 -12.83 6.35
CA VAL A 201 -4.09 -11.93 6.02
C VAL A 201 -3.62 -10.47 6.13
N PHE A 202 -2.84 -10.15 7.16
CA PHE A 202 -2.30 -8.80 7.35
C PHE A 202 -1.35 -8.41 6.22
N GLU A 203 -0.40 -9.28 5.88
CA GLU A 203 0.51 -9.08 4.75
C GLU A 203 -0.24 -8.86 3.43
N SER A 204 -1.22 -9.73 3.15
CA SER A 204 -1.99 -9.61 1.91
C SER A 204 -2.87 -8.36 1.88
N ALA A 205 -3.39 -7.91 3.03
CA ALA A 205 -4.14 -6.65 3.12
C ALA A 205 -3.21 -5.44 2.88
N ASN A 206 -2.01 -5.42 3.45
CA ASN A 206 -1.02 -4.37 3.20
C ASN A 206 -0.64 -4.27 1.71
N ARG A 207 -0.46 -5.40 1.02
CA ARG A 207 -0.23 -5.41 -0.44
C ARG A 207 -1.39 -4.77 -1.20
N LEU A 208 -2.64 -5.01 -0.78
CA LEU A 208 -3.81 -4.41 -1.42
C LEU A 208 -3.87 -2.89 -1.18
N ILE A 209 -3.52 -2.43 0.03
CA ILE A 209 -3.42 -1.01 0.38
C ILE A 209 -2.36 -0.31 -0.47
N ASN A 210 -1.18 -0.92 -0.60
CA ASN A 210 -0.12 -0.42 -1.45
C ASN A 210 -0.59 -0.24 -2.89
N GLN A 211 -1.30 -1.24 -3.41
CA GLN A 211 -1.80 -1.16 -4.76
C GLN A 211 -2.93 -0.14 -4.93
N THR A 212 -3.72 0.11 -3.90
CA THR A 212 -4.64 1.26 -3.87
C THR A 212 -3.86 2.57 -3.96
N ASN A 213 -2.78 2.73 -3.20
CA ASN A 213 -1.96 3.94 -3.21
C ASN A 213 -1.24 4.17 -4.55
N GLU A 214 -0.72 3.12 -5.19
CA GLU A 214 -0.16 3.18 -6.54
C GLU A 214 -1.18 3.58 -7.61
N LEU A 215 -2.39 3.03 -7.49
CA LEU A 215 -3.50 3.41 -8.38
C LEU A 215 -3.82 4.90 -8.22
N MET A 216 -3.88 5.42 -7.00
CA MET A 216 -4.06 6.85 -6.73
C MET A 216 -2.93 7.69 -7.31
N ARG A 217 -1.68 7.28 -7.12
CA ARG A 217 -0.50 7.98 -7.64
C ARG A 217 -0.53 8.12 -9.16
N SER A 218 -1.02 7.09 -9.85
CA SER A 218 -1.18 7.09 -11.31
C SER A 218 -2.07 8.22 -11.82
N PHE A 219 -3.09 8.60 -11.03
CA PHE A 219 -3.98 9.73 -11.35
C PHE A 219 -3.44 11.09 -10.90
N LYS A 220 -2.46 11.11 -9.98
CA LYS A 220 -1.78 12.33 -9.54
C LYS A 220 -0.71 12.79 -10.55
N SER A 221 -0.05 11.83 -11.19
CA SER A 221 0.94 12.07 -12.25
C SER A 221 0.34 12.22 -13.66
N ALA A 222 -0.98 12.14 -13.78
CA ALA A 222 -1.77 12.26 -15.02
C ALA A 222 -2.37 13.66 -15.19
#